data_AF-A0A0C2WUJ6-F1
#
_entry.id   AF-A0A0C2WUJ6-F1
#
_cell.length_a   1.000
_cell.length_b   1.000
_cell.length_c   1.000
_cell.angle_alpha   90.00
_cell.angle_beta   90.00
_cell.angle_gamma   90.00
#
_symmetry.space_group_name_H-M   'P 1'
#
loop_
_entity.id
_entity.type
_entity.pdbx_description
1 polymer ?
#
loop_
_entity_poly.entity_id
_entity_poly.type
_entity_poly.pdbx_seq_one_letter_code
_entity_poly.pdbx_strand_id
1 'polypeptide(L)'
;MRRKINREREVWAALSHPNILPFYGFAEDAVFEPYGALISPWCQYGDALYFFTQYGSVLTIPQRITLWKGAIAGASYLHSHKPTLVHGNITPSNTLIDQYGRAVLCDFGLVRIFLDEGSSGMTTMTAHTGTERYLAPELVTGEEMEYPTTASDVYALGCIGLEFVFDRKVYAHRKHNLRGCLIDDIASGMPPAEEPSNITPGTAGLWKIIETCWNPDPTLRPTSQILFDGVDQIRLPEEDASGTRTPKPKQVDLSNEEDKLELDALPTPEVPEDLTGLVTVDVSARPKFRGSYSFVYQGTYQGELVAVKIILEVGKPESMTKKVKRETSIWASASHPNIHPFYGVANDDCFSPYGALISPWYNNGDLQKFLSQREDMPLEGRLQLWKGTIEGVVYLHSRNPKIVHGDLKPGNVLIDQHETPRICDFGLARIFFDEEMSLMTTTQHTGTVRYLAPELLPEDEENILPTTASDVYALGCLGLEILFGQIPFSNRKNNYAGRIFRDIKDGVPPSAKAPDSPSSMRVWPLLMALWKTDPTERPPAKTILTMLEAMSSM
;
A
#
# COMPACT_ATOMS: atom_id res chain seq x y z
N MET A 1 -5.24 16.92 -8.36
CA MET A 1 -4.79 17.21 -6.99
C MET A 1 -5.25 18.58 -6.46
N ARG A 2 -4.84 19.73 -7.04
CA ARG A 2 -5.26 21.08 -6.55
C ARG A 2 -6.78 21.27 -6.40
N ARG A 3 -7.58 20.84 -7.38
CA ARG A 3 -9.06 20.88 -7.27
C ARG A 3 -9.62 20.05 -6.11
N LYS A 4 -8.99 18.90 -5.79
CA LYS A 4 -9.38 18.02 -4.67
C LYS A 4 -9.11 18.72 -3.33
N ILE A 5 -7.91 19.28 -3.17
CA ILE A 5 -7.50 20.01 -1.95
C ILE A 5 -8.37 21.25 -1.73
N ASN A 6 -8.69 22.00 -2.79
CA ASN A 6 -9.57 23.16 -2.67
C ASN A 6 -10.98 22.76 -2.21
N ARG A 7 -11.54 21.69 -2.78
CA ARG A 7 -12.85 21.16 -2.37
C ARG A 7 -12.84 20.66 -0.93
N GLU A 8 -11.81 19.90 -0.57
CA GLU A 8 -11.62 19.39 0.80
C GLU A 8 -11.55 20.54 1.80
N ARG A 9 -10.78 21.59 1.49
CA ARG A 9 -10.69 22.82 2.29
C ARG A 9 -12.06 23.50 2.45
N GLU A 10 -12.80 23.69 1.36
CA GLU A 10 -14.10 24.37 1.39
C GLU A 10 -15.14 23.62 2.22
N VAL A 11 -15.23 22.30 2.03
CA VAL A 11 -16.13 21.45 2.81
C VAL A 11 -15.69 21.43 4.26
N TRP A 12 -14.42 21.11 4.52
CA TRP A 12 -13.92 20.94 5.88
C TRP A 12 -14.02 22.21 6.73
N ALA A 13 -13.77 23.38 6.13
CA ALA A 13 -13.93 24.67 6.80
C ALA A 13 -15.38 24.98 7.22
N ALA A 14 -16.37 24.35 6.60
CA ALA A 14 -17.79 24.52 6.93
C ALA A 14 -18.28 23.55 8.02
N LEU A 15 -17.47 22.56 8.41
CA LEU A 15 -17.85 21.53 9.38
C LEU A 15 -17.46 21.94 10.80
N SER A 16 -18.39 21.77 11.74
CA SER A 16 -18.15 21.99 13.16
C SER A 16 -18.97 21.01 13.99
N HIS A 17 -18.31 19.94 14.45
CA HIS A 17 -18.93 18.92 15.29
C HIS A 17 -17.86 18.23 16.17
N PRO A 18 -18.18 17.81 17.42
CA PRO A 18 -17.19 17.17 18.32
C PRO A 18 -16.53 15.91 17.77
N ASN A 19 -17.16 15.22 16.82
CA ASN A 19 -16.66 14.01 16.16
C ASN A 19 -16.21 14.24 14.70
N ILE A 20 -15.98 15.50 14.33
CA ILE A 20 -15.34 15.88 13.07
C ILE A 20 -14.04 16.58 13.43
N LEU A 21 -12.92 16.16 12.83
CA LEU A 21 -11.62 16.79 13.08
C LEU A 21 -11.73 18.30 12.80
N PRO A 22 -11.32 19.19 13.70
CA PRO A 22 -11.37 20.63 13.44
C PRO A 22 -10.41 21.05 12.34
N PHE A 23 -10.84 21.98 11.48
CA PHE A 23 -9.99 22.64 10.50
C PHE A 23 -9.48 23.98 11.05
N TYR A 24 -8.16 24.14 11.18
CA TYR A 24 -7.54 25.38 11.65
C TYR A 24 -7.16 26.32 10.52
N GLY A 25 -6.87 25.80 9.33
CA GLY A 25 -6.54 26.64 8.18
C GLY A 25 -5.70 25.93 7.14
N PHE A 26 -5.17 26.71 6.20
CA PHE A 26 -4.38 26.22 5.08
C PHE A 26 -3.09 27.03 4.99
N ALA A 27 -1.96 26.34 4.85
CA ALA A 27 -0.64 26.96 4.69
C ALA A 27 -0.13 26.79 3.25
N GLU A 28 0.34 27.88 2.66
CA GLU A 28 0.88 27.93 1.29
C GLU A 28 2.39 28.25 1.25
N ASP A 29 3.07 28.18 2.40
CA ASP A 29 4.51 28.44 2.48
C ASP A 29 5.30 27.54 1.52
N ALA A 30 6.47 28.01 1.07
CA ALA A 30 7.32 27.31 0.10
C ALA A 30 7.63 25.84 0.51
N VAL A 31 7.64 25.53 1.82
CA VAL A 31 7.83 24.17 2.34
C VAL A 31 6.67 23.21 2.00
N PHE A 32 5.47 23.75 1.78
CA PHE A 32 4.25 23.01 1.46
C PHE A 32 3.90 23.01 -0.04
N GLU A 33 4.74 23.59 -0.90
CA GLU A 33 4.56 23.53 -2.34
C GLU A 33 4.63 22.08 -2.89
N PRO A 34 3.97 21.78 -4.03
CA PRO A 34 3.19 22.68 -4.90
C PRO A 34 1.69 22.74 -4.54
N TYR A 35 1.29 22.20 -3.39
CA TYR A 35 -0.12 21.91 -3.07
C TYR A 35 -0.65 22.56 -1.78
N GLY A 36 0.22 23.12 -0.95
CA GLY A 36 -0.10 23.62 0.39
C GLY A 36 -0.35 22.50 1.41
N ALA A 37 -0.63 22.88 2.66
CA ALA A 37 -0.91 21.97 3.77
C ALA A 37 -2.21 22.36 4.47
N LEU A 38 -3.05 21.37 4.75
CA LEU A 38 -4.23 21.51 5.60
C LEU A 38 -3.80 21.41 7.07
N ILE A 39 -4.24 22.36 7.90
CA ILE A 39 -3.84 22.47 9.30
C ILE A 39 -5.02 22.06 10.17
N SER A 40 -4.76 21.18 11.12
CA SER A 40 -5.71 20.66 12.11
C SER A 40 -5.02 20.47 13.46
N PRO A 41 -5.77 20.24 14.55
CA PRO A 41 -5.18 19.82 15.81
C PRO A 41 -4.41 18.50 15.66
N TRP A 42 -3.38 18.31 16.48
CA TRP A 42 -2.66 17.05 16.59
C TRP A 42 -3.44 16.07 17.48
N CYS A 43 -3.82 14.92 16.92
CA CYS A 43 -4.43 13.82 17.66
C CYS A 43 -3.32 12.91 18.22
N GLN A 44 -2.95 13.10 19.48
CA GLN A 44 -1.81 12.43 20.11
C GLN A 44 -1.87 10.89 20.14
N TYR A 45 -3.07 10.32 20.02
CA TYR A 45 -3.28 8.88 20.02
C TYR A 45 -3.32 8.28 18.61
N GLY A 46 -3.10 9.10 17.58
CA GLY A 46 -3.06 8.68 16.18
C GLY A 46 -4.44 8.32 15.63
N ASP A 47 -4.42 7.56 14.54
CA ASP A 47 -5.63 6.95 13.97
C ASP A 47 -6.10 5.74 14.80
N ALA A 48 -7.34 5.31 14.58
CA ALA A 48 -7.94 4.24 15.35
C ALA A 48 -7.26 2.90 15.10
N LEU A 49 -6.73 2.65 13.89
CA LEU A 49 -5.99 1.41 13.63
C LEU A 49 -4.77 1.33 14.54
N TYR A 50 -3.97 2.39 14.60
CA TYR A 50 -2.84 2.49 15.52
C TYR A 50 -3.30 2.41 16.98
N PHE A 51 -4.34 3.17 17.37
CA PHE A 51 -4.83 3.21 18.74
C PHE A 51 -5.23 1.84 19.28
N PHE A 52 -5.97 1.04 18.50
CA PHE A 52 -6.40 -0.30 18.91
C PHE A 52 -5.23 -1.29 18.99
N THR A 53 -4.18 -1.14 18.17
CA THR A 53 -2.96 -1.98 18.32
C THR A 53 -2.25 -1.75 19.64
N GLN A 54 -2.28 -0.51 20.15
CA GLN A 54 -1.58 -0.14 21.39
C GLN A 54 -2.44 -0.37 22.64
N TYR A 55 -3.72 0.01 22.58
CA TYR A 55 -4.59 0.09 23.74
C TYR A 55 -5.80 -0.86 23.68
N GLY A 56 -6.04 -1.55 22.56
CA GLY A 56 -7.23 -2.38 22.38
C GLY A 56 -7.42 -3.40 23.51
N SER A 57 -6.35 -4.12 23.89
CA SER A 57 -6.42 -5.17 24.92
C SER A 57 -6.83 -4.68 26.31
N VAL A 58 -6.72 -3.37 26.59
CA VAL A 58 -7.09 -2.78 27.88
C VAL A 58 -8.41 -2.00 27.84
N LEU A 59 -8.99 -1.76 26.67
CA LEU A 59 -10.26 -1.05 26.53
C LEU A 59 -11.44 -1.96 26.87
N THR A 60 -12.30 -1.48 27.75
CA THR A 60 -13.56 -2.15 28.07
C THR A 60 -14.55 -2.02 26.90
N ILE A 61 -15.51 -2.94 26.82
CA ILE A 61 -16.56 -2.90 25.79
C ILE A 61 -17.32 -1.55 25.79
N PRO A 62 -17.73 -0.96 26.94
CA PRO A 62 -18.33 0.38 26.96
C PRO A 62 -17.45 1.49 26.33
N GLN A 63 -16.13 1.44 26.56
CA GLN A 63 -15.19 2.42 25.97
C GLN A 63 -15.11 2.23 24.45
N ARG A 64 -15.02 0.98 23.99
CA ARG A 64 -15.02 0.61 22.57
C ARG A 64 -16.31 1.08 21.86
N ILE A 65 -17.46 0.88 22.49
CA ILE A 65 -18.76 1.38 21.99
C ILE A 65 -18.76 2.92 21.93
N THR A 66 -18.19 3.60 22.92
CA THR A 66 -18.12 5.08 22.94
C THR A 66 -17.32 5.61 21.74
N LEU A 67 -16.20 4.96 21.40
CA LEU A 67 -15.41 5.29 20.20
C LEU A 67 -16.23 5.08 18.91
N TRP A 68 -16.92 3.94 18.80
CA TRP A 68 -17.76 3.64 17.64
C TRP A 68 -18.91 4.63 17.48
N LYS A 69 -19.61 4.97 18.58
CA LYS A 69 -20.64 6.01 18.62
C LYS A 69 -20.11 7.37 18.16
N GLY A 70 -18.85 7.70 18.49
CA GLY A 70 -18.21 8.91 18.01
C GLY A 70 -18.11 8.96 16.48
N ALA A 71 -17.63 7.88 15.85
CA ALA A 71 -17.59 7.78 14.39
C ALA A 71 -19.00 7.87 13.76
N ILE A 72 -19.99 7.18 14.34
CA ILE A 72 -21.39 7.25 13.89
C ILE A 72 -21.95 8.67 14.00
N ALA A 73 -21.68 9.38 15.10
CA ALA A 73 -22.12 10.75 15.30
C ALA A 73 -21.51 11.71 14.28
N GLY A 74 -20.21 11.55 13.97
CA GLY A 74 -19.54 12.31 12.92
C GLY A 74 -20.21 12.12 11.55
N ALA A 75 -20.48 10.87 11.17
CA ALA A 75 -21.17 10.56 9.92
C ALA A 75 -22.62 11.07 9.91
N SER A 76 -23.35 10.93 11.03
CA SER A 76 -24.72 11.44 11.14
C SER A 76 -24.79 12.96 10.98
N TYR A 77 -23.82 13.68 11.56
CA TYR A 77 -23.68 15.11 11.36
C TYR A 77 -23.50 15.44 9.87
N LEU A 78 -22.61 14.75 9.14
CA LEU A 78 -22.44 14.95 7.69
C LEU A 78 -23.74 14.69 6.92
N HIS A 79 -24.39 13.56 7.18
CA HIS A 79 -25.64 13.17 6.52
C HIS A 79 -26.80 14.14 6.82
N SER A 80 -26.75 14.90 7.91
CA SER A 80 -27.78 15.89 8.28
C SER A 80 -27.70 17.21 7.49
N HIS A 81 -26.61 17.47 6.76
CA HIS A 81 -26.43 18.71 6.01
C HIS A 81 -27.41 18.82 4.84
N LYS A 82 -27.68 20.07 4.44
CA LYS A 82 -28.46 20.38 3.23
C LYS A 82 -27.66 21.34 2.36
N PRO A 83 -27.18 20.91 1.19
CA PRO A 83 -27.25 19.56 0.60
C PRO A 83 -26.50 18.48 1.42
N THR A 84 -26.95 17.22 1.29
CA THR A 84 -26.39 16.08 2.05
C THR A 84 -24.92 15.88 1.74
N LEU A 85 -24.10 15.72 2.79
CA LEU A 85 -22.69 15.39 2.70
C LEU A 85 -22.50 13.89 2.94
N VAL A 86 -21.84 13.21 2.01
CA VAL A 86 -21.41 11.80 2.16
C VAL A 86 -19.90 11.79 2.31
N HIS A 87 -19.35 11.07 3.29
CA HIS A 87 -17.91 10.98 3.55
C HIS A 87 -17.19 10.16 2.49
N GLY A 88 -17.67 8.94 2.22
CA GLY A 88 -17.19 8.05 1.16
C GLY A 88 -15.81 7.42 1.39
N ASN A 89 -15.25 7.50 2.60
CA ASN A 89 -13.97 6.86 2.95
C ASN A 89 -13.83 6.61 4.47
N ILE A 90 -14.93 6.24 5.13
CA ILE A 90 -14.92 6.00 6.57
C ILE A 90 -14.14 4.71 6.84
N THR A 91 -13.02 4.82 7.55
CA THR A 91 -12.13 3.70 7.90
C THR A 91 -11.47 3.98 9.26
N PRO A 92 -10.87 2.97 9.93
CA PRO A 92 -10.09 3.20 11.14
C PRO A 92 -8.92 4.18 10.93
N SER A 93 -8.25 4.16 9.77
CA SER A 93 -7.18 5.10 9.44
C SER A 93 -7.67 6.54 9.24
N ASN A 94 -8.94 6.72 8.88
CA ASN A 94 -9.61 8.02 8.74
C ASN A 94 -10.47 8.39 9.96
N THR A 95 -10.23 7.71 11.08
CA THR A 95 -10.85 8.00 12.38
C THR A 95 -9.73 8.26 13.37
N LEU A 96 -9.46 9.51 13.71
CA LEU A 96 -8.43 9.86 14.69
C LEU A 96 -8.97 9.82 16.11
N ILE A 97 -8.10 9.55 17.08
CA ILE A 97 -8.43 9.62 18.51
C ILE A 97 -7.79 10.88 19.10
N ASP A 98 -8.64 11.83 19.52
CA ASP A 98 -8.17 13.08 20.10
C ASP A 98 -7.63 12.92 21.52
N GLN A 99 -7.02 13.97 22.07
CA GLN A 99 -6.45 13.97 23.43
C GLN A 99 -7.44 13.63 24.55
N TYR A 100 -8.75 13.71 24.29
CA TYR A 100 -9.82 13.37 25.23
C TYR A 100 -10.33 11.93 25.06
N GLY A 101 -9.72 11.15 24.16
CA GLY A 101 -10.16 9.79 23.85
C GLY A 101 -11.43 9.75 22.98
N ARG A 102 -11.72 10.81 22.22
CA ARG A 102 -12.89 10.85 21.33
C ARG A 102 -12.47 10.49 19.90
N ALA A 103 -13.29 9.68 19.25
CA ALA A 103 -13.15 9.41 17.83
C ALA A 103 -13.62 10.61 16.99
N VAL A 104 -12.78 11.09 16.08
CA VAL A 104 -13.06 12.18 15.16
C VAL A 104 -12.78 11.74 13.73
N LEU A 105 -13.72 11.94 12.81
CA LEU A 105 -13.51 11.63 11.39
C LEU A 105 -12.61 12.67 10.72
N CYS A 106 -11.75 12.23 9.81
CA CYS A 106 -10.86 13.07 9.01
C CYS A 106 -10.78 12.59 7.55
N ASP A 107 -9.98 13.27 6.71
CA ASP A 107 -9.85 13.00 5.26
C ASP A 107 -11.19 13.18 4.50
N PHE A 108 -11.58 14.45 4.34
CA PHE A 108 -12.80 14.85 3.61
C PHE A 108 -12.58 14.96 2.11
N GLY A 109 -11.45 14.47 1.59
CA GLY A 109 -11.07 14.57 0.19
C GLY A 109 -12.00 13.86 -0.79
N LEU A 110 -12.89 12.99 -0.30
CA LEU A 110 -13.94 12.32 -1.07
C LEU A 110 -15.36 12.81 -0.75
N VAL A 111 -15.53 13.83 0.12
CA VAL A 111 -16.86 14.31 0.50
C VAL A 111 -17.61 14.88 -0.70
N ARG A 112 -18.83 14.39 -0.92
CA ARG A 112 -19.71 14.85 -2.00
C ARG A 112 -20.92 15.60 -1.49
N ILE A 113 -21.29 16.63 -2.26
CA ILE A 113 -22.48 17.45 -2.09
C ILE A 113 -23.51 16.92 -3.08
N PHE A 114 -24.59 16.32 -2.59
CA PHE A 114 -25.71 15.91 -3.44
C PHE A 114 -26.74 17.03 -3.50
N LEU A 115 -26.71 17.80 -4.60
CA LEU A 115 -27.86 18.56 -5.06
C LEU A 115 -28.76 17.57 -5.80
N ASP A 116 -30.06 17.53 -5.50
CA ASP A 116 -31.03 16.74 -6.26
C ASP A 116 -30.78 16.92 -7.76
N GLU A 117 -30.51 15.79 -8.42
CA GLU A 117 -30.34 15.58 -9.85
C GLU A 117 -29.40 16.54 -10.62
N GLY A 118 -28.18 16.07 -10.93
CA GLY A 118 -27.54 16.45 -12.20
C GLY A 118 -26.08 16.93 -12.22
N SER A 119 -25.22 16.65 -11.23
CA SER A 119 -23.80 17.06 -11.29
C SER A 119 -22.78 15.91 -11.22
N SER A 120 -22.26 15.54 -12.40
CA SER A 120 -21.20 14.56 -12.66
C SER A 120 -19.81 15.11 -12.31
N GLY A 121 -19.49 15.16 -11.01
CA GLY A 121 -18.16 15.54 -10.53
C GLY A 121 -17.16 14.36 -10.51
N MET A 122 -16.43 14.11 -11.59
CA MET A 122 -15.30 13.15 -11.63
C MET A 122 -14.36 13.34 -10.44
N THR A 123 -14.20 12.32 -9.59
CA THR A 123 -13.17 12.32 -8.53
C THR A 123 -12.53 10.94 -8.44
N THR A 124 -11.20 10.91 -8.52
CA THR A 124 -10.35 9.72 -8.54
C THR A 124 -10.16 9.22 -7.10
N MET A 125 -10.53 7.97 -6.82
CA MET A 125 -10.25 7.36 -5.51
C MET A 125 -8.75 7.14 -5.36
N THR A 126 -8.15 7.73 -4.33
CA THR A 126 -6.79 7.43 -3.91
C THR A 126 -6.79 6.08 -3.22
N ALA A 127 -6.26 5.06 -3.88
CA ALA A 127 -6.19 3.69 -3.39
C ALA A 127 -5.27 3.61 -2.15
N HIS A 128 -5.83 3.80 -0.96
CA HIS A 128 -5.15 3.48 0.30
C HIS A 128 -5.37 2.00 0.60
N THR A 129 -4.30 1.31 0.97
CA THR A 129 -4.33 -0.12 1.22
C THR A 129 -5.00 -0.42 2.55
N GLY A 130 -6.03 -1.27 2.53
CA GLY A 130 -6.87 -1.59 3.69
C GLY A 130 -8.29 -1.03 3.60
N THR A 131 -8.49 0.11 2.92
CA THR A 131 -9.81 0.75 2.73
C THR A 131 -10.83 -0.15 2.01
N GLU A 132 -10.37 -1.08 1.17
CA GLU A 132 -11.23 -1.90 0.32
C GLU A 132 -12.15 -2.84 1.12
N ARG A 133 -11.73 -3.23 2.32
CA ARG A 133 -12.54 -4.05 3.24
C ARG A 133 -13.80 -3.33 3.73
N TYR A 134 -13.82 -2.00 3.64
CA TYR A 134 -14.94 -1.16 4.09
C TYR A 134 -15.83 -0.74 2.92
N LEU A 135 -15.55 -1.17 1.69
CA LEU A 135 -16.37 -0.87 0.52
C LEU A 135 -17.69 -1.65 0.55
N ALA A 136 -18.77 -0.94 0.29
CA ALA A 136 -20.09 -1.55 0.13
C ALA A 136 -20.22 -2.27 -1.23
N PRO A 137 -21.00 -3.36 -1.33
CA PRO A 137 -21.17 -4.15 -2.56
C PRO A 137 -21.55 -3.33 -3.81
N GLU A 138 -22.42 -2.34 -3.68
CA GLU A 138 -22.85 -1.48 -4.78
C GLU A 138 -21.71 -0.65 -5.41
N LEU A 139 -20.65 -0.39 -4.67
CA LEU A 139 -19.49 0.37 -5.17
C LEU A 139 -18.55 -0.49 -6.04
N VAL A 140 -18.74 -1.81 -6.08
CA VAL A 140 -17.84 -2.74 -6.78
C VAL A 140 -18.49 -3.56 -7.90
N THR A 141 -19.83 -3.64 -7.97
CA THR A 141 -20.57 -4.54 -8.88
C THR A 141 -20.82 -3.98 -10.29
N GLY A 142 -20.69 -2.66 -10.53
CA GLY A 142 -21.02 -2.00 -11.82
C GLY A 142 -19.91 -1.93 -12.88
N GLU A 143 -20.28 -1.77 -14.16
CA GLU A 143 -19.36 -1.51 -15.29
C GLU A 143 -18.69 -0.11 -15.20
N GLU A 144 -19.39 0.85 -14.60
CA GLU A 144 -18.87 2.11 -14.07
C GLU A 144 -19.02 2.10 -12.54
N MET A 145 -18.06 2.63 -11.79
CA MET A 145 -18.20 2.67 -10.33
C MET A 145 -19.32 3.62 -9.94
N GLU A 146 -20.24 3.12 -9.11
CA GLU A 146 -21.22 3.96 -8.45
C GLU A 146 -20.52 4.85 -7.41
N TYR A 147 -21.10 6.02 -7.15
CA TYR A 147 -20.54 6.99 -6.22
C TYR A 147 -20.90 6.63 -4.78
N PRO A 148 -20.04 6.95 -3.79
CA PRO A 148 -20.39 6.76 -2.38
C PRO A 148 -21.71 7.44 -2.03
N THR A 149 -22.54 6.70 -1.28
CA THR A 149 -23.84 7.10 -0.76
C THR A 149 -23.83 7.10 0.77
N THR A 150 -24.83 7.72 1.40
CA THR A 150 -25.02 7.62 2.85
C THR A 150 -25.16 6.17 3.32
N ALA A 151 -25.75 5.29 2.50
CA ALA A 151 -25.87 3.86 2.76
C ALA A 151 -24.52 3.13 2.67
N SER A 152 -23.61 3.57 1.80
CA SER A 152 -22.24 3.03 1.75
C SER A 152 -21.39 3.47 2.96
N ASP A 153 -21.60 4.69 3.47
CA ASP A 153 -20.99 5.15 4.72
C ASP A 153 -21.49 4.33 5.92
N VAL A 154 -22.79 3.99 5.95
CA VAL A 154 -23.37 3.11 6.98
C VAL A 154 -22.77 1.71 6.94
N TYR A 155 -22.55 1.14 5.74
CA TYR A 155 -21.86 -0.14 5.60
C TYR A 155 -20.47 -0.09 6.23
N ALA A 156 -19.69 0.95 5.93
CA ALA A 156 -18.36 1.17 6.49
C ALA A 156 -18.39 1.39 8.02
N LEU A 157 -19.40 2.07 8.56
CA LEU A 157 -19.62 2.21 10.01
C LEU A 157 -19.91 0.86 10.69
N GLY A 158 -20.62 -0.05 10.03
CA GLY A 158 -20.80 -1.43 10.51
C GLY A 158 -19.46 -2.19 10.57
N CYS A 159 -18.63 -2.04 9.53
CA CYS A 159 -17.28 -2.61 9.48
C CYS A 159 -16.37 -2.09 10.61
N ILE A 160 -16.41 -0.78 10.89
CA ILE A 160 -15.70 -0.18 12.03
C ILE A 160 -16.26 -0.68 13.36
N GLY A 161 -17.58 -0.86 13.47
CA GLY A 161 -18.22 -1.43 14.66
C GLY A 161 -17.73 -2.83 14.99
N LEU A 162 -17.57 -3.68 13.97
CA LEU A 162 -16.98 -5.01 14.11
C LEU A 162 -15.56 -4.94 14.71
N GLU A 163 -14.70 -4.07 14.17
CA GLU A 163 -13.32 -3.94 14.66
C GLU A 163 -13.26 -3.34 16.07
N PHE A 164 -14.00 -2.26 16.31
CA PHE A 164 -13.90 -1.55 17.58
C PHE A 164 -14.49 -2.39 18.71
N VAL A 165 -15.68 -2.97 18.52
CA VAL A 165 -16.42 -3.67 19.58
C VAL A 165 -15.96 -5.12 19.74
N PHE A 166 -15.75 -5.84 18.64
CA PHE A 166 -15.44 -7.27 18.69
C PHE A 166 -13.97 -7.60 18.48
N ASP A 167 -13.11 -6.60 18.24
CA ASP A 167 -11.67 -6.81 17.98
C ASP A 167 -11.43 -7.76 16.80
N ARG A 168 -12.37 -7.78 15.85
CA ARG A 168 -12.33 -8.66 14.68
C ARG A 168 -12.06 -7.86 13.42
N LYS A 169 -11.02 -8.27 12.69
CA LYS A 169 -10.72 -7.73 11.37
C LYS A 169 -11.88 -8.00 10.40
N VAL A 170 -12.26 -6.99 9.62
CA VAL A 170 -13.26 -7.15 8.55
C VAL A 170 -12.74 -8.10 7.48
N TYR A 171 -13.55 -9.07 7.05
CA TYR A 171 -13.14 -10.19 6.20
C TYR A 171 -11.93 -10.93 6.79
N ALA A 172 -11.98 -11.31 8.08
CA ALA A 172 -10.86 -11.96 8.78
C ALA A 172 -10.41 -13.28 8.12
N HIS A 173 -11.30 -13.97 7.40
CA HIS A 173 -10.96 -15.15 6.58
C HIS A 173 -10.07 -14.79 5.38
N ARG A 174 -9.95 -13.51 5.05
CA ARG A 174 -8.99 -12.96 4.10
C ARG A 174 -7.81 -12.34 4.86
N LYS A 175 -6.73 -13.09 5.13
CA LYS A 175 -5.47 -12.60 5.73
C LYS A 175 -4.85 -11.46 4.92
N HIS A 176 -4.81 -11.58 3.59
CA HIS A 176 -4.23 -10.57 2.68
C HIS A 176 -5.28 -9.80 1.88
N ASN A 177 -4.98 -8.56 1.49
CA ASN A 177 -5.83 -7.74 0.62
C ASN A 177 -5.66 -8.10 -0.86
N LEU A 178 -5.60 -9.39 -1.22
CA LEU A 178 -5.56 -9.80 -2.62
C LEU A 178 -6.82 -9.27 -3.31
N ARG A 179 -6.70 -8.13 -3.99
CA ARG A 179 -7.86 -7.33 -4.40
C ARG A 179 -8.76 -8.04 -5.42
N GLY A 180 -8.36 -9.19 -5.96
CA GLY A 180 -9.24 -10.07 -6.73
C GLY A 180 -10.29 -10.72 -5.83
N CYS A 181 -9.86 -11.65 -4.98
CA CYS A 181 -10.75 -12.46 -4.15
C CYS A 181 -11.58 -11.64 -3.15
N LEU A 182 -11.01 -10.59 -2.54
CA LEU A 182 -11.75 -9.72 -1.62
C LEU A 182 -12.86 -8.94 -2.36
N ILE A 183 -12.59 -8.42 -3.55
CA ILE A 183 -13.59 -7.69 -4.32
C ILE A 183 -14.67 -8.63 -4.83
N ASP A 184 -14.32 -9.86 -5.21
CA ASP A 184 -15.31 -10.86 -5.62
C ASP A 184 -16.22 -11.28 -4.44
N ASP A 185 -15.68 -11.43 -3.23
CA ASP A 185 -16.48 -11.66 -2.01
C ASP A 185 -17.45 -10.50 -1.75
N ILE A 186 -16.95 -9.25 -1.78
CA ILE A 186 -17.75 -8.04 -1.59
C ILE A 186 -18.83 -7.93 -2.68
N ALA A 187 -18.46 -8.14 -3.94
CA ALA A 187 -19.37 -8.07 -5.08
C ALA A 187 -20.45 -9.16 -5.05
N SER A 188 -20.13 -10.32 -4.46
CA SER A 188 -21.08 -11.42 -4.24
C SER A 188 -22.01 -11.19 -3.05
N GLY A 189 -21.83 -10.08 -2.31
CA GLY A 189 -22.64 -9.75 -1.13
C GLY A 189 -22.27 -10.58 0.11
N MET A 190 -21.06 -11.17 0.15
CA MET A 190 -20.58 -11.87 1.34
C MET A 190 -20.44 -10.89 2.51
N PRO A 191 -21.02 -11.19 3.70
CA PRO A 191 -20.93 -10.28 4.83
C PRO A 191 -19.48 -10.15 5.34
N PRO A 192 -19.11 -8.97 5.88
CA PRO A 192 -17.80 -8.72 6.49
C PRO A 192 -17.34 -9.72 7.55
N ALA A 193 -18.26 -10.33 8.30
CA ALA A 193 -17.98 -11.39 9.27
C ALA A 193 -19.25 -12.19 9.61
N GLU A 194 -19.06 -13.44 9.99
CA GLU A 194 -20.10 -14.31 10.56
C GLU A 194 -20.25 -14.11 12.07
N GLU A 195 -21.43 -14.41 12.62
CA GLU A 195 -21.70 -14.28 14.07
C GLU A 195 -20.74 -15.14 14.90
N PRO A 196 -20.07 -14.56 15.93
CA PRO A 196 -19.20 -15.32 16.80
C PRO A 196 -19.98 -16.40 17.56
N SER A 197 -19.48 -17.63 17.55
CA SER A 197 -20.08 -18.74 18.31
C SER A 197 -20.07 -18.53 19.84
N ASN A 198 -19.24 -17.61 20.32
CA ASN A 198 -19.07 -17.25 21.73
C ASN A 198 -19.69 -15.88 22.09
N ILE A 199 -20.66 -15.39 21.31
CA ILE A 199 -21.28 -14.08 21.58
C ILE A 199 -21.99 -14.06 22.94
N THR A 200 -21.68 -13.05 23.75
CA THR A 200 -22.34 -12.89 25.06
C THR A 200 -23.72 -12.26 24.89
N PRO A 201 -24.69 -12.54 25.79
CA PRO A 201 -26.01 -11.89 25.74
C PRO A 201 -25.95 -10.36 25.76
N GLY A 202 -24.93 -9.77 26.41
CA GLY A 202 -24.71 -8.32 26.44
C GLY A 202 -24.25 -7.72 25.11
N THR A 203 -23.50 -8.48 24.30
CA THR A 203 -22.98 -8.02 22.99
C THR A 203 -23.85 -8.48 21.81
N ALA A 204 -24.78 -9.41 22.00
CA ALA A 204 -25.68 -9.92 20.96
C ALA A 204 -26.54 -8.82 20.32
N GLY A 205 -26.98 -7.83 21.10
CA GLY A 205 -27.70 -6.67 20.57
C GLY A 205 -26.84 -5.81 19.63
N LEU A 206 -25.56 -5.61 19.98
CA LEU A 206 -24.61 -4.85 19.15
C LEU A 206 -24.32 -5.55 17.83
N TRP A 207 -24.20 -6.89 17.87
CA TRP A 207 -24.01 -7.69 16.65
C TRP A 207 -25.16 -7.52 15.67
N LYS A 208 -26.41 -7.63 16.14
CA LYS A 208 -27.60 -7.43 15.29
C LYS A 208 -27.63 -6.05 14.65
N ILE A 209 -27.22 -5.01 15.40
CA ILE A 209 -27.13 -3.65 14.86
C ILE A 209 -26.08 -3.59 13.75
N ILE A 210 -24.89 -4.14 13.98
CA ILE A 210 -23.82 -4.20 12.96
C ILE A 210 -24.28 -4.97 11.71
N GLU A 211 -24.93 -6.12 11.90
CA GLU A 211 -25.45 -6.95 10.81
C GLU A 211 -26.45 -6.17 9.93
N THR A 212 -27.31 -5.32 10.51
CA THR A 212 -28.23 -4.48 9.72
C THR A 212 -27.52 -3.48 8.81
N CYS A 213 -26.28 -3.07 9.16
CA CYS A 213 -25.47 -2.19 8.33
C CYS A 213 -24.95 -2.89 7.08
N TRP A 214 -24.86 -4.22 7.09
CA TRP A 214 -24.31 -5.03 6.00
C TRP A 214 -25.37 -5.63 5.09
N ASN A 215 -26.59 -5.08 5.08
CA ASN A 215 -27.64 -5.52 4.17
C ASN A 215 -27.18 -5.34 2.70
N PRO A 216 -27.28 -6.38 1.85
CA PRO A 216 -26.93 -6.28 0.44
C PRO A 216 -27.71 -5.18 -0.30
N ASP A 217 -28.96 -4.94 0.08
CA ASP A 217 -29.75 -3.83 -0.45
C ASP A 217 -29.44 -2.54 0.34
N PRO A 218 -28.83 -1.51 -0.28
CA PRO A 218 -28.47 -0.27 0.39
C PRO A 218 -29.68 0.49 0.95
N THR A 219 -30.89 0.28 0.41
CA THR A 219 -32.12 0.94 0.89
C THR A 219 -32.65 0.36 2.19
N LEU A 220 -32.24 -0.87 2.53
CA LEU A 220 -32.64 -1.57 3.75
C LEU A 220 -31.67 -1.34 4.91
N ARG A 221 -30.52 -0.69 4.67
CA ARG A 221 -29.57 -0.31 5.72
C ARG A 221 -30.17 0.81 6.58
N PRO A 222 -29.90 0.85 7.90
CA PRO A 222 -30.37 1.94 8.74
C PRO A 222 -29.75 3.26 8.31
N THR A 223 -30.41 4.38 8.59
CA THR A 223 -29.73 5.68 8.50
C THR A 223 -28.69 5.81 9.62
N SER A 224 -27.67 6.64 9.45
CA SER A 224 -26.69 6.92 10.51
C SER A 224 -27.33 7.40 11.82
N GLN A 225 -28.48 8.07 11.75
CA GLN A 225 -29.22 8.49 12.94
C GLN A 225 -29.89 7.30 13.63
N ILE A 226 -30.58 6.45 12.88
CA ILE A 226 -31.20 5.22 13.43
C ILE A 226 -30.12 4.30 14.03
N LEU A 227 -28.97 4.20 13.36
CA LEU A 227 -27.81 3.46 13.86
C LEU A 227 -27.32 4.04 15.19
N PHE A 228 -27.15 5.37 15.29
CA PHE A 228 -26.75 6.03 16.52
C PHE A 228 -27.72 5.76 17.67
N ASP A 229 -29.03 5.93 17.42
CA ASP A 229 -30.08 5.73 18.41
C ASP A 229 -30.15 4.26 18.87
N GLY A 230 -29.97 3.31 17.94
CA GLY A 230 -29.93 1.89 18.24
C GLY A 230 -28.77 1.50 19.16
N VAL A 231 -27.58 2.04 18.92
CA VAL A 231 -26.40 1.79 19.78
C VAL A 231 -26.56 2.46 21.15
N ASP A 232 -27.21 3.63 21.22
CA ASP A 232 -27.46 4.35 22.49
C ASP A 232 -28.43 3.59 23.42
N GLN A 233 -29.35 2.81 22.86
CA GLN A 233 -30.32 2.03 23.61
C GLN A 233 -29.76 0.72 24.19
N ILE A 234 -28.56 0.29 23.78
CA ILE A 234 -27.95 -0.94 24.30
C ILE A 234 -27.54 -0.74 25.76
N ARG A 235 -28.15 -1.52 26.64
CA ARG A 235 -27.75 -1.62 28.06
C ARG A 235 -26.83 -2.82 28.22
N LEU A 236 -25.56 -2.55 28.52
CA LEU A 236 -24.63 -3.58 28.93
C LEU A 236 -24.91 -3.98 30.40
N PRO A 237 -24.76 -5.26 30.77
CA PRO A 237 -24.78 -5.66 32.18
C PRO A 237 -23.65 -4.92 32.93
N GLU A 238 -23.93 -4.40 34.13
CA GLU A 238 -22.89 -3.84 35.00
C GLU A 238 -21.90 -4.97 35.34
N GLU A 239 -20.61 -4.80 35.01
CA GLU A 239 -19.58 -5.71 35.50
C GLU A 239 -19.40 -5.46 37.01
N ASP A 240 -19.59 -6.52 37.81
CA ASP A 240 -19.27 -6.52 39.24
C ASP A 240 -17.84 -6.00 39.43
N ALA A 241 -17.71 -4.88 40.14
CA ALA A 241 -16.45 -4.30 40.59
C ALA A 241 -15.79 -5.15 41.69
N SER A 242 -15.55 -6.44 41.41
CA SER A 242 -14.83 -7.35 42.30
C SER A 242 -13.64 -7.98 41.57
N GLY A 243 -12.49 -7.30 41.71
CA GLY A 243 -11.14 -7.86 41.69
C GLY A 243 -10.81 -8.93 40.65
N THR A 244 -10.53 -8.54 39.41
CA THR A 244 -9.74 -9.38 38.50
C THR A 244 -8.26 -9.24 38.83
N ARG A 245 -7.72 -10.29 39.44
CA ARG A 245 -6.28 -10.50 39.60
C ARG A 245 -5.60 -10.35 38.24
N THR A 246 -4.64 -9.44 38.16
CA THR A 246 -3.66 -9.35 37.07
C THR A 246 -3.07 -10.73 36.76
N PRO A 247 -3.12 -11.22 35.50
CA PRO A 247 -2.24 -12.30 35.10
C PRO A 247 -0.80 -11.76 35.07
N LYS A 248 0.09 -12.38 35.84
CA LYS A 248 1.53 -12.14 35.67
C LYS A 248 1.94 -12.58 34.25
N PRO A 249 2.86 -11.86 33.59
CA PRO A 249 3.36 -12.27 32.28
C PRO A 249 3.95 -13.69 32.37
N LYS A 250 3.51 -14.57 31.47
CA LYS A 250 4.16 -15.87 31.25
C LYS A 250 5.56 -15.60 30.70
N GLN A 251 6.58 -16.02 31.45
CA GLN A 251 7.92 -16.24 30.91
C GLN A 251 7.81 -17.27 29.78
N VAL A 252 8.24 -16.88 28.59
CA VAL A 252 8.44 -17.83 27.48
C VAL A 252 9.76 -18.54 27.76
N ASP A 253 9.67 -19.85 27.95
CA ASP A 253 10.81 -20.74 28.09
C ASP A 253 11.42 -20.96 26.69
N LEU A 254 12.63 -20.44 26.47
CA LEU A 254 13.37 -20.51 25.20
C LEU A 254 14.29 -21.73 25.17
N SER A 255 13.74 -22.93 25.42
CA SER A 255 14.48 -24.17 25.27
C SER A 255 13.71 -25.19 24.43
N ASN A 256 13.48 -24.88 23.15
CA ASN A 256 13.21 -25.92 22.15
C ASN A 256 14.24 -25.78 21.02
N GLU A 257 15.24 -26.66 21.10
CA GLU A 257 16.35 -26.85 20.16
C GLU A 257 15.94 -27.81 19.02
N GLU A 258 14.86 -27.55 18.28
CA GLU A 258 14.45 -28.45 17.17
C GLU A 258 14.25 -27.78 15.80
N ASP A 259 14.36 -26.45 15.66
CA ASP A 259 14.35 -25.77 14.34
C ASP A 259 15.76 -25.53 13.74
N LYS A 260 16.74 -26.36 14.10
CA LYS A 260 18.17 -26.14 13.77
C LYS A 260 18.68 -26.85 12.51
N LEU A 261 17.81 -27.36 11.64
CA LEU A 261 18.23 -28.13 10.46
C LEU A 261 17.49 -27.68 9.20
N GLU A 262 17.94 -26.54 8.65
CA GLU A 262 18.12 -26.25 7.21
C GLU A 262 18.47 -24.76 7.03
N LEU A 263 19.60 -24.32 7.60
CA LEU A 263 20.06 -22.92 7.46
C LEU A 263 21.58 -22.78 7.26
N ASP A 264 22.27 -23.81 6.79
CA ASP A 264 23.70 -23.77 6.50
C ASP A 264 23.98 -24.16 5.05
N ALA A 265 23.80 -23.18 4.14
CA ALA A 265 24.45 -23.14 2.84
C ALA A 265 24.29 -21.74 2.18
N LEU A 266 24.55 -20.66 2.91
CA LEU A 266 24.66 -19.32 2.33
C LEU A 266 26.11 -18.83 2.39
N PRO A 267 26.61 -18.15 1.34
CA PRO A 267 27.95 -17.59 1.33
C PRO A 267 28.13 -16.64 2.51
N THR A 268 29.35 -16.57 3.05
CA THR A 268 29.69 -15.65 4.14
C THR A 268 29.27 -14.22 3.77
N PRO A 269 28.40 -13.57 4.57
CA PRO A 269 27.88 -12.25 4.22
C PRO A 269 29.01 -11.22 4.24
N GLU A 270 29.13 -10.45 3.16
CA GLU A 270 29.93 -9.21 3.18
C GLU A 270 29.27 -8.26 4.16
N VAL A 271 30.03 -7.84 5.17
CA VAL A 271 29.54 -6.90 6.19
C VAL A 271 29.44 -5.52 5.54
N PRO A 272 28.25 -4.88 5.53
CA PRO A 272 28.10 -3.52 5.04
C PRO A 272 29.08 -2.56 5.71
N GLU A 273 29.64 -1.62 4.96
CA GLU A 273 30.50 -0.57 5.51
C GLU A 273 29.69 0.29 6.51
N ASP A 274 30.27 0.59 7.66
CA ASP A 274 29.67 1.47 8.66
C ASP A 274 30.09 2.92 8.38
N LEU A 275 29.11 3.71 7.95
CA LEU A 275 29.26 5.12 7.57
C LEU A 275 28.71 6.08 8.64
N THR A 276 28.50 5.58 9.86
CA THR A 276 28.02 6.39 10.99
C THR A 276 28.96 7.57 11.24
N GLY A 277 28.40 8.79 11.32
CA GLY A 277 29.16 10.02 11.48
C GLY A 277 29.93 10.51 10.25
N LEU A 278 29.86 9.78 9.12
CA LEU A 278 30.54 10.15 7.87
C LEU A 278 29.60 10.77 6.83
N VAL A 279 28.29 10.66 7.03
CA VAL A 279 27.27 11.17 6.10
C VAL A 279 26.70 12.48 6.60
N THR A 280 26.68 13.50 5.74
CA THR A 280 26.02 14.78 6.03
C THR A 280 24.66 14.81 5.35
N VAL A 281 23.60 15.10 6.11
CA VAL A 281 22.23 15.19 5.60
C VAL A 281 21.39 16.13 6.46
N ASP A 282 20.53 16.92 5.82
CA ASP A 282 19.53 17.74 6.50
C ASP A 282 18.22 16.96 6.60
N VAL A 283 18.02 16.27 7.72
CA VAL A 283 16.78 15.53 8.01
C VAL A 283 15.61 16.43 8.39
N SER A 284 15.85 17.73 8.65
CA SER A 284 14.79 18.70 8.93
C SER A 284 14.09 19.18 7.65
N ALA A 285 14.76 19.06 6.50
CA ALA A 285 14.18 19.32 5.20
C ALA A 285 13.10 18.29 4.83
N ARG A 286 12.28 18.60 3.83
CA ARG A 286 11.33 17.61 3.30
C ARG A 286 12.08 16.48 2.59
N PRO A 287 11.79 15.20 2.88
CA PRO A 287 12.39 14.08 2.16
C PRO A 287 12.06 14.16 0.69
N LYS A 288 13.02 13.77 -0.16
CA LYS A 288 12.85 13.76 -1.62
C LYS A 288 11.86 12.68 -2.05
N PHE A 289 11.85 11.55 -1.35
CA PHE A 289 10.87 10.48 -1.54
C PHE A 289 10.36 9.96 -0.20
N ARG A 290 9.08 9.61 -0.15
CA ARG A 290 8.44 9.00 1.02
C ARG A 290 7.91 7.63 0.64
N GLY A 291 8.60 6.56 1.02
CA GLY A 291 8.05 5.21 0.94
C GLY A 291 7.11 4.91 2.10
N SER A 292 6.39 3.79 2.03
CA SER A 292 5.54 3.31 3.13
C SER A 292 6.33 3.07 4.42
N TYR A 293 7.63 2.78 4.30
CA TYR A 293 8.49 2.31 5.40
C TYR A 293 9.86 2.99 5.42
N SER A 294 10.04 4.05 4.63
CA SER A 294 11.32 4.77 4.59
C SER A 294 11.15 6.19 4.07
N PHE A 295 12.06 7.05 4.48
CA PHE A 295 12.25 8.37 3.88
C PHE A 295 13.59 8.43 3.18
N VAL A 296 13.62 8.94 1.96
CA VAL A 296 14.86 9.13 1.20
C VAL A 296 15.19 10.61 1.15
N TYR A 297 16.35 10.94 1.71
CA TYR A 297 16.94 12.26 1.68
C TYR A 297 18.12 12.28 0.72
N GLN A 298 18.48 13.48 0.28
CA GLN A 298 19.72 13.72 -0.44
C GLN A 298 20.74 14.22 0.58
N GLY A 299 21.88 13.55 0.65
CA GLY A 299 23.00 13.87 1.54
C GLY A 299 24.31 13.99 0.77
N THR A 300 25.41 14.05 1.50
CA THR A 300 26.77 14.08 0.96
C THR A 300 27.67 13.11 1.73
N TYR A 301 28.48 12.35 1.00
CA TYR A 301 29.51 11.46 1.53
C TYR A 301 30.76 11.60 0.66
N GLN A 302 31.91 11.90 1.28
CA GLN A 302 33.19 12.15 0.59
C GLN A 302 33.12 13.20 -0.55
N GLY A 303 32.22 14.20 -0.43
CA GLY A 303 32.03 15.24 -1.45
C GLY A 303 31.07 14.87 -2.58
N GLU A 304 30.60 13.62 -2.63
CA GLU A 304 29.64 13.13 -3.62
C GLU A 304 28.21 13.11 -3.09
N LEU A 305 27.23 13.28 -3.99
CA LEU A 305 25.82 13.20 -3.64
C LEU A 305 25.40 11.76 -3.34
N VAL A 306 24.73 11.56 -2.21
CA VAL A 306 24.22 10.25 -1.78
C VAL A 306 22.73 10.29 -1.46
N ALA A 307 22.06 9.17 -1.69
CA ALA A 307 20.73 8.90 -1.18
C ALA A 307 20.86 8.32 0.23
N VAL A 308 20.18 8.97 1.18
CA VAL A 308 20.11 8.55 2.59
C VAL A 308 18.70 8.02 2.84
N LYS A 309 18.53 6.70 2.80
CA LYS A 309 17.25 6.02 3.00
C LYS A 309 17.10 5.63 4.47
N ILE A 310 16.39 6.45 5.23
CA ILE A 310 16.09 6.23 6.65
C ILE A 310 14.94 5.23 6.77
N ILE A 311 15.13 4.16 7.54
CA ILE A 311 14.12 3.12 7.75
C ILE A 311 13.16 3.54 8.87
N LEU A 312 11.86 3.45 8.60
CA LEU A 312 10.80 3.82 9.55
C LEU A 312 10.21 2.59 10.25
N GLU A 313 9.60 2.82 11.42
CA GLU A 313 9.11 1.76 12.31
C GLU A 313 7.99 0.90 11.71
N VAL A 314 8.23 -0.41 11.69
CA VAL A 314 7.24 -1.44 11.34
C VAL A 314 7.49 -2.68 12.20
N GLY A 315 6.55 -3.04 13.06
CA GLY A 315 6.62 -4.30 13.82
C GLY A 315 7.67 -4.34 14.94
N LYS A 316 8.01 -5.55 15.42
CA LYS A 316 8.91 -5.76 16.57
C LYS A 316 10.38 -5.46 16.20
N PRO A 317 11.13 -4.64 16.98
CA PRO A 317 12.48 -4.19 16.64
C PRO A 317 13.51 -5.29 16.31
N GLU A 318 13.45 -6.42 17.03
CA GLU A 318 14.40 -7.53 16.86
C GLU A 318 14.22 -8.28 15.53
N SER A 319 12.98 -8.39 15.04
CA SER A 319 12.65 -9.02 13.76
C SER A 319 13.19 -8.17 12.60
N MET A 320 12.96 -6.86 12.67
CA MET A 320 13.38 -5.91 11.64
C MET A 320 14.89 -5.79 11.52
N THR A 321 15.61 -5.77 12.64
CA THR A 321 17.08 -5.68 12.63
C THR A 321 17.71 -6.87 11.90
N LYS A 322 17.21 -8.09 12.12
CA LYS A 322 17.68 -9.29 11.40
C LYS A 322 17.39 -9.21 9.90
N LYS A 323 16.20 -8.75 9.54
CA LYS A 323 15.74 -8.57 8.16
C LYS A 323 16.59 -7.53 7.40
N VAL A 324 16.79 -6.35 7.98
CA VAL A 324 17.65 -5.28 7.41
C VAL A 324 19.09 -5.79 7.23
N LYS A 325 19.64 -6.51 8.20
CA LYS A 325 20.99 -7.11 8.09
C LYS A 325 21.09 -8.12 6.94
N ARG A 326 20.08 -8.98 6.77
CA ARG A 326 20.05 -9.95 5.66
C ARG A 326 20.07 -9.26 4.30
N GLU A 327 19.22 -8.25 4.12
CA GLU A 327 19.08 -7.58 2.82
C GLU A 327 20.26 -6.67 2.49
N THR A 328 20.79 -5.96 3.49
CA THR A 328 22.02 -5.17 3.31
C THR A 328 23.20 -6.05 2.95
N SER A 329 23.27 -7.29 3.44
CA SER A 329 24.30 -8.25 3.05
C SER A 329 24.13 -8.71 1.59
N ILE A 330 22.90 -8.95 1.14
CA ILE A 330 22.61 -9.31 -0.26
C ILE A 330 23.00 -8.15 -1.18
N TRP A 331 22.59 -6.93 -0.83
CA TRP A 331 22.91 -5.74 -1.60
C TRP A 331 24.41 -5.45 -1.62
N ALA A 332 25.11 -5.56 -0.49
CA ALA A 332 26.57 -5.40 -0.42
C ALA A 332 27.30 -6.36 -1.37
N SER A 333 26.84 -7.62 -1.45
CA SER A 333 27.43 -8.64 -2.32
C SER A 333 27.12 -8.49 -3.82
N ALA A 334 26.27 -7.52 -4.19
CA ALA A 334 25.80 -7.33 -5.55
C ALA A 334 26.60 -6.25 -6.28
N SER A 335 27.45 -6.66 -7.24
CA SER A 335 28.28 -5.76 -8.04
C SER A 335 28.08 -6.02 -9.54
N HIS A 336 27.40 -5.10 -10.21
CA HIS A 336 27.16 -5.13 -11.66
C HIS A 336 26.82 -3.72 -12.18
N PRO A 337 27.19 -3.34 -13.42
CA PRO A 337 26.89 -2.02 -13.99
C PRO A 337 25.41 -1.63 -13.99
N ASN A 338 24.50 -2.61 -14.06
CA ASN A 338 23.04 -2.36 -14.04
C ASN A 338 22.38 -2.64 -12.69
N ILE A 339 23.17 -2.77 -11.62
CA ILE A 339 22.69 -2.89 -10.25
C ILE A 339 23.06 -1.61 -9.49
N HIS A 340 22.12 -1.09 -8.73
CA HIS A 340 22.32 0.10 -7.91
C HIS A 340 23.39 -0.17 -6.85
N PRO A 341 24.49 0.60 -6.77
CA PRO A 341 25.54 0.37 -5.78
C PRO A 341 25.06 0.61 -4.35
N PHE A 342 25.63 -0.14 -3.41
CA PHE A 342 25.46 0.07 -1.98
C PHE A 342 26.76 0.59 -1.38
N TYR A 343 26.71 1.71 -0.65
CA TYR A 343 27.88 2.25 0.03
C TYR A 343 27.99 1.72 1.46
N GLY A 344 26.87 1.60 2.17
CA GLY A 344 26.91 1.12 3.55
C GLY A 344 25.69 1.52 4.37
N VAL A 345 25.80 1.30 5.68
CA VAL A 345 24.79 1.64 6.68
C VAL A 345 25.28 2.79 7.56
N ALA A 346 24.37 3.61 8.09
CA ALA A 346 24.70 4.64 9.07
C ALA A 346 23.69 4.61 10.23
N ASN A 347 24.18 4.74 11.47
CA ASN A 347 23.37 4.63 12.69
C ASN A 347 23.42 5.89 13.55
N ASP A 348 23.63 7.06 12.94
CA ASP A 348 23.56 8.35 13.64
C ASP A 348 22.20 8.53 14.35
N ASP A 349 22.19 9.29 15.45
CA ASP A 349 20.98 9.51 16.26
C ASP A 349 19.79 10.04 15.44
N CYS A 350 20.06 10.82 14.40
CA CYS A 350 19.06 11.36 13.49
C CYS A 350 18.42 10.31 12.56
N PHE A 351 18.96 9.09 12.51
CA PHE A 351 18.45 7.94 11.76
C PHE A 351 17.80 6.88 12.68
N SER A 352 17.66 7.18 13.96
CA SER A 352 16.99 6.32 14.94
C SER A 352 15.54 6.02 14.54
N PRO A 353 15.02 4.80 14.81
CA PRO A 353 15.65 3.73 15.58
C PRO A 353 16.34 2.62 14.77
N TYR A 354 16.28 2.66 13.44
CA TYR A 354 16.73 1.54 12.58
C TYR A 354 17.90 1.87 11.65
N GLY A 355 18.41 3.10 11.69
CA GLY A 355 19.51 3.56 10.87
C GLY A 355 19.08 3.95 9.45
N ALA A 356 20.08 4.22 8.62
CA ALA A 356 19.94 4.62 7.23
C ALA A 356 20.79 3.75 6.30
N LEU A 357 20.29 3.56 5.08
CA LEU A 357 21.00 2.92 3.97
C LEU A 357 21.56 3.99 3.05
N ILE A 358 22.84 3.88 2.72
CA ILE A 358 23.58 4.88 1.94
C ILE A 358 23.92 4.33 0.57
N SER A 359 23.60 5.09 -0.48
CA SER A 359 23.88 4.72 -1.87
C SER A 359 24.08 5.98 -2.74
N PRO A 360 24.57 5.87 -3.99
CA PRO A 360 24.69 7.01 -4.88
C PRO A 360 23.35 7.72 -5.11
N TRP A 361 23.38 9.04 -5.26
CA TRP A 361 22.22 9.82 -5.71
C TRP A 361 22.29 10.09 -7.22
N TYR A 362 21.22 9.82 -7.95
CA TYR A 362 21.13 10.10 -9.37
C TYR A 362 20.10 11.18 -9.69
N ASN A 363 20.54 12.25 -10.35
CA ASN A 363 19.68 13.40 -10.68
C ASN A 363 18.60 13.08 -11.73
N ASN A 364 18.89 12.12 -12.63
CA ASN A 364 17.95 11.63 -13.62
C ASN A 364 16.75 10.89 -12.97
N GLY A 365 16.88 10.46 -11.72
CA GLY A 365 15.82 9.83 -10.94
C GLY A 365 15.51 8.40 -11.40
N ASP A 366 14.30 7.94 -11.12
CA ASP A 366 13.80 6.65 -11.59
C ASP A 366 13.39 6.69 -13.08
N LEU A 367 13.23 5.50 -13.66
CA LEU A 367 12.89 5.29 -15.07
C LEU A 367 11.56 5.95 -15.43
N GLN A 368 10.57 5.98 -14.52
CA GLN A 368 9.28 6.61 -14.77
C GLN A 368 9.45 8.12 -14.99
N LYS A 369 10.16 8.78 -14.07
CA LYS A 369 10.48 10.21 -14.16
C LYS A 369 11.32 10.48 -15.40
N PHE A 370 12.36 9.68 -15.65
CA PHE A 370 13.27 9.86 -16.76
C PHE A 370 12.56 9.78 -18.13
N LEU A 371 11.74 8.75 -18.35
CA LEU A 371 10.97 8.60 -19.59
C LEU A 371 9.93 9.72 -19.77
N SER A 372 9.28 10.17 -18.68
CA SER A 372 8.31 11.27 -18.75
C SER A 372 8.93 12.62 -19.16
N GLN A 373 10.24 12.79 -18.98
CA GLN A 373 10.99 13.99 -19.37
C GLN A 373 11.64 13.87 -20.75
N ARG A 374 11.62 12.67 -21.35
CA ARG A 374 12.32 12.32 -22.59
C ARG A 374 11.39 11.53 -23.52
N GLU A 375 10.18 12.03 -23.72
CA GLU A 375 9.21 11.41 -24.63
C GLU A 375 9.76 11.27 -26.06
N ASP A 376 10.66 12.18 -26.45
CA ASP A 376 11.37 12.23 -27.73
C ASP A 376 12.56 11.24 -27.85
N MET A 377 12.88 10.48 -26.79
CA MET A 377 14.00 9.54 -26.83
C MET A 377 13.86 8.53 -27.98
N PRO A 378 14.87 8.42 -28.87
CA PRO A 378 14.85 7.46 -29.96
C PRO A 378 14.71 6.02 -29.46
N LEU A 379 14.08 5.17 -30.29
CA LEU A 379 13.89 3.75 -29.98
C LEU A 379 15.22 3.04 -29.64
N GLU A 380 16.32 3.41 -30.29
CA GLU A 380 17.64 2.83 -30.00
C GLU A 380 18.06 3.11 -28.53
N GLY A 381 17.91 4.34 -28.05
CA GLY A 381 18.19 4.67 -26.64
C GLY A 381 17.28 3.91 -25.68
N ARG A 382 15.99 3.79 -26.02
CA ARG A 382 15.02 2.99 -25.24
C ARG A 382 15.39 1.50 -25.22
N LEU A 383 15.88 0.96 -26.35
CA LEU A 383 16.37 -0.42 -26.42
C LEU A 383 17.60 -0.63 -25.53
N GLN A 384 18.53 0.32 -25.47
CA GLN A 384 19.69 0.24 -24.57
C GLN A 384 19.27 0.28 -23.09
N LEU A 385 18.28 1.12 -22.72
CA LEU A 385 17.71 1.13 -21.37
C LEU A 385 17.06 -0.21 -21.01
N TRP A 386 16.28 -0.79 -21.92
CA TRP A 386 15.67 -2.09 -21.67
C TRP A 386 16.72 -3.20 -21.60
N LYS A 387 17.71 -3.18 -22.51
CA LYS A 387 18.84 -4.12 -22.52
C LYS A 387 19.60 -4.08 -21.19
N GLY A 388 20.00 -2.91 -20.72
CA GLY A 388 20.70 -2.77 -19.44
C GLY A 388 19.86 -3.27 -18.26
N THR A 389 18.54 -3.05 -18.29
CA THR A 389 17.63 -3.61 -17.28
C THR A 389 17.61 -5.15 -17.33
N ILE A 390 17.56 -5.75 -18.53
CA ILE A 390 17.66 -7.21 -18.71
C ILE A 390 19.01 -7.73 -18.18
N GLU A 391 20.12 -7.06 -18.48
CA GLU A 391 21.47 -7.42 -18.00
C GLU A 391 21.54 -7.44 -16.46
N GLY A 392 20.93 -6.46 -15.79
CA GLY A 392 20.80 -6.44 -14.33
C GLY A 392 20.00 -7.63 -13.79
N VAL A 393 18.85 -7.95 -14.40
CA VAL A 393 18.03 -9.12 -14.00
C VAL A 393 18.77 -10.43 -14.24
N VAL A 394 19.47 -10.57 -15.37
CA VAL A 394 20.33 -11.73 -15.66
C VAL A 394 21.39 -11.90 -14.59
N TYR A 395 22.05 -10.80 -14.18
CA TYR A 395 23.01 -10.83 -13.09
C TYR A 395 22.39 -11.38 -11.79
N LEU A 396 21.26 -10.83 -11.34
CA LEU A 396 20.56 -11.28 -10.13
C LEU A 396 20.17 -12.76 -10.19
N HIS A 397 19.61 -13.21 -11.32
CA HIS A 397 19.18 -14.60 -11.53
C HIS A 397 20.34 -15.58 -11.65
N SER A 398 21.55 -15.09 -11.96
CA SER A 398 22.78 -15.89 -12.06
C SER A 398 23.52 -16.10 -10.73
N ARG A 399 23.15 -15.37 -9.68
CA ARG A 399 23.77 -15.49 -8.35
C ARG A 399 23.51 -16.88 -7.75
N ASN A 400 24.34 -17.25 -6.77
CA ASN A 400 24.16 -18.48 -6.00
C ASN A 400 24.18 -18.16 -4.48
N PRO A 401 23.03 -18.23 -3.79
CA PRO A 401 21.70 -18.55 -4.33
C PRO A 401 21.20 -17.48 -5.31
N LYS A 402 20.26 -17.86 -6.18
CA LYS A 402 19.63 -16.92 -7.13
C LYS A 402 18.93 -15.80 -6.35
N ILE A 403 19.05 -14.57 -6.84
CA ILE A 403 18.32 -13.44 -6.30
C ILE A 403 17.12 -13.19 -7.22
N VAL A 404 15.91 -13.31 -6.66
CA VAL A 404 14.67 -12.88 -7.33
C VAL A 404 14.36 -11.47 -6.86
N HIS A 405 14.01 -10.58 -7.78
CA HIS A 405 13.72 -9.18 -7.45
C HIS A 405 12.33 -9.04 -6.80
N GLY A 406 11.28 -9.55 -7.45
CA GLY A 406 9.92 -9.65 -6.93
C GLY A 406 9.05 -8.38 -6.99
N ASP A 407 9.64 -7.19 -7.15
CA ASP A 407 8.89 -5.93 -7.37
C ASP A 407 9.47 -5.11 -8.54
N LEU A 408 9.76 -5.73 -9.69
CA LEU A 408 10.29 -5.00 -10.84
C LEU A 408 9.23 -4.04 -11.41
N LYS A 409 9.55 -2.75 -11.40
CA LYS A 409 8.69 -1.66 -11.90
C LYS A 409 9.54 -0.41 -12.21
N PRO A 410 9.03 0.57 -12.96
CA PRO A 410 9.81 1.76 -13.34
C PRO A 410 10.41 2.52 -12.15
N GLY A 411 9.67 2.61 -11.04
CA GLY A 411 10.16 3.24 -9.81
C GLY A 411 11.35 2.55 -9.13
N ASN A 412 11.63 1.28 -9.48
CA ASN A 412 12.74 0.50 -8.93
C ASN A 412 13.92 0.35 -9.92
N VAL A 413 13.94 1.15 -11.00
CA VAL A 413 15.06 1.24 -11.94
C VAL A 413 15.51 2.70 -11.97
N LEU A 414 16.63 3.01 -11.32
CA LEU A 414 17.23 4.34 -11.34
C LEU A 414 18.06 4.55 -12.60
N ILE A 415 18.14 5.78 -13.09
CA ILE A 415 18.96 6.14 -14.24
C ILE A 415 20.15 6.94 -13.74
N ASP A 416 21.38 6.48 -13.97
CA ASP A 416 22.57 7.23 -13.58
C ASP A 416 22.87 8.39 -14.54
N GLN A 417 23.91 9.19 -14.24
CA GLN A 417 24.30 10.34 -15.05
C GLN A 417 24.74 9.99 -16.48
N HIS A 418 25.04 8.71 -16.76
CA HIS A 418 25.42 8.20 -18.06
C HIS A 418 24.24 7.53 -18.79
N GLU A 419 23.01 7.77 -18.34
CA GLU A 419 21.79 7.12 -18.84
C GLU A 419 21.83 5.59 -18.72
N THR A 420 22.61 5.05 -17.77
CA THR A 420 22.66 3.60 -17.52
C THR A 420 21.59 3.22 -16.48
N PRO A 421 20.75 2.21 -16.75
CA PRO A 421 19.73 1.76 -15.81
C PRO A 421 20.36 0.96 -14.67
N ARG A 422 19.93 1.23 -13.43
CA ARG A 422 20.41 0.67 -12.17
C ARG A 422 19.23 0.12 -11.38
N ILE A 423 19.11 -1.20 -11.29
CA ILE A 423 18.04 -1.86 -10.51
C ILE A 423 18.30 -1.65 -9.02
N CYS A 424 17.32 -1.13 -8.28
CA CYS A 424 17.38 -0.92 -6.84
C CYS A 424 16.26 -1.68 -6.11
N ASP A 425 16.28 -1.67 -4.78
CA ASP A 425 15.26 -2.30 -3.92
C ASP A 425 15.04 -3.82 -4.17
N PHE A 426 16.04 -4.49 -4.74
CA PHE A 426 16.12 -5.95 -4.77
C PHE A 426 16.45 -6.49 -3.37
N GLY A 427 15.86 -7.63 -3.01
CA GLY A 427 16.03 -8.22 -1.69
C GLY A 427 15.02 -7.73 -0.64
N LEU A 428 14.65 -6.44 -0.63
CA LEU A 428 13.63 -5.91 0.30
C LEU A 428 12.26 -6.60 0.18
N ALA A 429 11.96 -7.27 -0.95
CA ALA A 429 10.77 -8.08 -1.12
C ALA A 429 10.59 -9.07 0.05
N ARG A 430 11.58 -9.92 0.37
CA ARG A 430 11.41 -11.00 1.37
C ARG A 430 11.06 -10.50 2.78
N ILE A 431 11.49 -9.31 3.17
CA ILE A 431 11.17 -8.67 4.47
C ILE A 431 9.66 -8.52 4.66
N PHE A 432 8.94 -8.17 3.59
CA PHE A 432 7.51 -7.87 3.60
C PHE A 432 6.62 -9.09 3.30
N PHE A 433 7.18 -10.19 2.78
CA PHE A 433 6.43 -11.43 2.55
C PHE A 433 6.38 -12.33 3.81
N ASP A 434 7.32 -12.18 4.76
CA ASP A 434 7.42 -13.03 5.97
C ASP A 434 6.51 -12.62 7.14
N GLU A 435 5.72 -11.56 7.04
CA GLU A 435 4.71 -11.20 8.06
C GLU A 435 3.29 -11.31 7.50
N GLU A 436 2.31 -11.64 8.35
CA GLU A 436 0.86 -11.46 8.12
C GLU A 436 0.48 -10.03 7.64
N MET A 437 1.45 -9.11 7.60
CA MET A 437 1.35 -7.81 6.97
C MET A 437 1.31 -7.91 5.45
N SER A 438 0.09 -7.88 4.92
CA SER A 438 -0.29 -7.34 3.62
C SER A 438 0.85 -7.22 2.60
N LEU A 439 0.89 -8.17 1.65
CA LEU A 439 1.59 -8.07 0.37
C LEU A 439 1.18 -6.85 -0.50
N MET A 440 0.46 -5.88 0.06
CA MET A 440 -0.03 -4.69 -0.59
C MET A 440 -0.17 -3.56 0.43
N THR A 441 0.93 -2.92 0.83
CA THR A 441 0.92 -1.56 1.40
C THR A 441 1.44 -0.56 0.36
N THR A 442 0.74 -0.57 -0.78
CA THR A 442 0.91 0.33 -1.93
C THR A 442 0.23 1.69 -1.74
N THR A 443 0.29 2.30 -0.54
CA THR A 443 -0.30 3.64 -0.30
C THR A 443 0.32 4.76 -1.15
N GLN A 444 1.36 4.49 -1.95
CA GLN A 444 1.83 5.40 -3.01
C GLN A 444 2.00 4.76 -4.40
N HIS A 445 1.65 3.48 -4.58
CA HIS A 445 1.94 2.74 -5.80
C HIS A 445 0.67 2.21 -6.46
N THR A 446 -0.20 3.11 -6.90
CA THR A 446 -1.33 2.78 -7.80
C THR A 446 -0.88 2.09 -9.11
N GLY A 447 0.43 2.01 -9.39
CA GLY A 447 1.03 1.36 -10.56
C GLY A 447 1.65 -0.03 -10.35
N THR A 448 1.98 -0.48 -9.12
CA THR A 448 2.71 -1.76 -8.91
C THR A 448 1.94 -2.98 -9.42
N VAL A 449 0.61 -2.98 -9.29
CA VAL A 449 -0.23 -4.12 -9.71
C VAL A 449 -0.09 -4.47 -11.19
N ARG A 450 0.25 -3.49 -12.02
CA ARG A 450 0.35 -3.61 -13.48
C ARG A 450 1.55 -4.46 -13.93
N TYR A 451 2.46 -4.74 -13.01
CA TYR A 451 3.69 -5.50 -13.22
C TYR A 451 3.62 -6.91 -12.60
N LEU A 452 2.54 -7.22 -11.89
CA LEU A 452 2.40 -8.46 -11.14
C LEU A 452 2.05 -9.62 -12.08
N ALA A 453 2.78 -10.73 -11.95
CA ALA A 453 2.57 -11.92 -12.76
C ALA A 453 1.31 -12.70 -12.32
N PRO A 454 0.60 -13.38 -13.23
CA PRO A 454 -0.62 -14.12 -12.91
C PRO A 454 -0.46 -15.16 -11.80
N GLU A 455 0.66 -15.87 -11.74
CA GLU A 455 0.91 -16.89 -10.72
C GLU A 455 1.11 -16.30 -9.32
N LEU A 456 1.36 -14.99 -9.20
CA LEU A 456 1.43 -14.29 -7.92
C LEU A 456 0.05 -13.79 -7.44
N LEU A 457 -1.03 -14.17 -8.15
CA LEU A 457 -2.42 -13.92 -7.81
C LEU A 457 -3.12 -15.22 -7.41
N PRO A 458 -2.82 -15.80 -6.24
CA PRO A 458 -3.42 -17.07 -5.88
C PRO A 458 -4.94 -16.95 -5.69
N GLU A 459 -5.65 -18.05 -5.96
CA GLU A 459 -7.08 -18.19 -5.64
C GLU A 459 -7.30 -18.32 -4.12
N ASP A 460 -6.33 -18.92 -3.43
CA ASP A 460 -6.28 -19.16 -1.98
C ASP A 460 -5.14 -18.38 -1.29
N GLU A 461 -5.11 -18.39 0.03
CA GLU A 461 -4.16 -17.60 0.83
C GLU A 461 -2.78 -18.26 0.98
N GLU A 462 -2.28 -18.90 -0.07
CA GLU A 462 -0.92 -19.42 -0.05
C GLU A 462 0.08 -18.28 -0.22
N ASN A 463 1.14 -18.28 0.61
CA ASN A 463 2.29 -17.41 0.45
C ASN A 463 3.06 -17.82 -0.81
N ILE A 464 2.60 -17.35 -1.98
CA ILE A 464 3.33 -17.54 -3.23
C ILE A 464 4.49 -16.56 -3.24
N LEU A 465 5.70 -17.12 -3.23
CA LEU A 465 6.93 -16.35 -3.34
C LEU A 465 7.19 -15.96 -4.79
N PRO A 466 7.68 -14.74 -5.05
CA PRO A 466 8.17 -14.36 -6.37
C PRO A 466 9.21 -15.34 -6.90
N THR A 467 9.14 -15.59 -8.20
CA THR A 467 10.06 -16.48 -8.92
C THR A 467 10.83 -15.70 -10.00
N THR A 468 11.89 -16.29 -10.53
CA THR A 468 12.58 -15.73 -11.70
C THR A 468 11.64 -15.58 -12.91
N ALA A 469 10.61 -16.43 -13.03
CA ALA A 469 9.62 -16.33 -14.10
C ALA A 469 8.65 -15.15 -13.87
N SER A 470 8.35 -14.81 -12.61
CA SER A 470 7.55 -13.62 -12.28
C SER A 470 8.32 -12.32 -12.56
N ASP A 471 9.63 -12.30 -12.31
CA ASP A 471 10.50 -11.18 -12.73
C ASP A 471 10.52 -11.01 -14.24
N VAL A 472 10.52 -12.12 -15.00
CA VAL A 472 10.47 -12.08 -16.48
C VAL A 472 9.15 -11.47 -16.99
N TYR A 473 8.02 -11.75 -16.34
CA TYR A 473 6.75 -11.11 -16.68
C TYR A 473 6.83 -9.59 -16.47
N ALA A 474 7.30 -9.17 -15.30
CA ALA A 474 7.47 -7.76 -14.96
C ALA A 474 8.48 -7.05 -15.88
N LEU A 475 9.54 -7.74 -16.32
CA LEU A 475 10.51 -7.26 -17.31
C LEU A 475 9.87 -7.01 -18.69
N GLY A 476 8.86 -7.81 -19.06
CA GLY A 476 8.05 -7.57 -20.26
C GLY A 476 7.20 -6.32 -20.10
N CYS A 477 6.53 -6.15 -18.95
CA CYS A 477 5.77 -4.94 -18.64
C CYS A 477 6.65 -3.68 -18.68
N LEU A 478 7.87 -3.74 -18.14
CA LEU A 478 8.88 -2.68 -18.26
C LEU A 478 9.26 -2.43 -19.73
N GLY A 479 9.46 -3.48 -20.53
CA GLY A 479 9.75 -3.36 -21.95
C GLY A 479 8.66 -2.62 -22.73
N LEU A 480 7.39 -2.88 -22.43
CA LEU A 480 6.26 -2.14 -23.02
C LEU A 480 6.35 -0.64 -22.71
N GLU A 481 6.61 -0.27 -21.46
CA GLU A 481 6.67 1.13 -21.05
C GLU A 481 7.91 1.83 -21.61
N ILE A 482 9.09 1.19 -21.56
CA ILE A 482 10.34 1.73 -22.08
C ILE A 482 10.27 1.93 -23.60
N LEU A 483 9.91 0.88 -24.34
CA LEU A 483 10.00 0.89 -25.80
C LEU A 483 8.88 1.71 -26.45
N PHE A 484 7.70 1.71 -25.84
CA PHE A 484 6.50 2.26 -26.47
C PHE A 484 5.83 3.38 -25.68
N GLY A 485 6.31 3.72 -24.49
CA GLY A 485 5.64 4.69 -23.60
C GLY A 485 4.25 4.24 -23.15
N GLN A 486 3.90 2.95 -23.35
CA GLN A 486 2.60 2.41 -22.99
C GLN A 486 2.67 1.82 -21.60
N ILE A 487 1.89 2.39 -20.69
CA ILE A 487 1.69 1.80 -19.36
C ILE A 487 0.95 0.45 -19.53
N PRO A 488 1.41 -0.64 -18.89
CA PRO A 488 0.71 -1.93 -18.89
C PRO A 488 -0.74 -1.76 -18.43
N PHE A 489 -1.71 -2.32 -19.16
CA PHE A 489 -3.17 -2.17 -18.95
C PHE A 489 -3.65 -0.71 -19.03
N SER A 490 -3.04 0.13 -19.87
CA SER A 490 -3.38 1.55 -20.04
C SER A 490 -4.83 1.85 -20.45
N ASN A 491 -5.53 0.87 -21.04
CA ASN A 491 -6.97 0.94 -21.32
C ASN A 491 -7.82 1.06 -20.03
N ARG A 492 -7.28 0.70 -18.87
CA ARG A 492 -7.93 0.87 -17.56
C ARG A 492 -7.58 2.26 -17.00
N LYS A 493 -8.38 3.27 -17.37
CA LYS A 493 -8.16 4.71 -17.11
C LYS A 493 -8.15 5.14 -15.63
N ASN A 494 -8.56 4.29 -14.68
CA ASN A 494 -8.79 4.69 -13.28
C ASN A 494 -7.96 3.93 -12.21
N ASN A 495 -6.90 3.20 -12.58
CA ASN A 495 -6.08 2.44 -11.61
C ASN A 495 -6.89 1.58 -10.62
N TYR A 496 -8.08 1.10 -11.02
CA TYR A 496 -8.84 0.14 -10.22
C TYR A 496 -8.10 -1.18 -10.27
N ALA A 497 -7.24 -1.38 -9.28
CA ALA A 497 -6.40 -2.55 -9.22
C ALA A 497 -7.23 -3.83 -9.32
N GLY A 498 -8.45 -3.90 -8.76
CA GLY A 498 -9.35 -5.05 -8.89
C GLY A 498 -9.64 -5.49 -10.33
N ARG A 499 -9.81 -4.54 -11.27
CA ARG A 499 -10.01 -4.90 -12.69
C ARG A 499 -8.73 -5.34 -13.37
N ILE A 500 -7.61 -4.71 -13.03
CA ILE A 500 -6.30 -5.11 -13.54
C ILE A 500 -5.96 -6.51 -13.02
N PHE A 501 -6.26 -6.81 -11.75
CA PHE A 501 -6.15 -8.15 -11.17
C PHE A 501 -6.98 -9.17 -11.94
N ARG A 502 -8.25 -8.86 -12.22
CA ARG A 502 -9.11 -9.73 -13.01
C ARG A 502 -8.55 -9.97 -14.41
N ASP A 503 -8.14 -8.91 -15.10
CA ASP A 503 -7.51 -9.02 -16.42
C ASP A 503 -6.26 -9.92 -16.38
N ILE A 504 -5.38 -9.73 -15.39
CA ILE A 504 -4.18 -10.57 -15.21
C ILE A 504 -4.58 -12.04 -14.95
N LYS A 505 -5.58 -12.29 -14.09
CA LYS A 505 -6.08 -13.63 -13.78
C LYS A 505 -6.68 -14.32 -15.01
N ASP A 506 -7.42 -13.57 -15.82
CA ASP A 506 -8.05 -14.04 -17.05
C ASP A 506 -7.04 -14.22 -18.20
N GLY A 507 -5.74 -13.99 -17.96
CA GLY A 507 -4.68 -14.12 -18.94
C GLY A 507 -4.72 -13.04 -20.03
N VAL A 508 -5.37 -11.90 -19.76
CA VAL A 508 -5.35 -10.75 -20.66
C VAL A 508 -3.94 -10.16 -20.67
N PRO A 509 -3.31 -10.00 -21.84
CA PRO A 509 -1.96 -9.46 -21.89
C PRO A 509 -1.96 -7.97 -21.49
N PRO A 510 -0.84 -7.49 -20.92
CA PRO A 510 -0.59 -6.08 -20.61
C PRO A 510 -0.97 -5.07 -21.70
N SER A 511 -0.85 -5.44 -22.97
CA SER A 511 -1.37 -4.68 -24.10
C SER A 511 -1.78 -5.61 -25.24
N ALA A 512 -2.91 -5.31 -25.87
CA ALA A 512 -3.47 -6.12 -26.95
C ALA A 512 -2.88 -5.80 -28.34
N LYS A 513 -2.21 -4.65 -28.51
CA LYS A 513 -1.68 -4.20 -29.80
C LYS A 513 -0.34 -3.50 -29.65
N ALA A 514 0.60 -3.86 -30.51
CA ALA A 514 1.83 -3.10 -30.70
C ALA A 514 1.49 -1.70 -31.24
N PRO A 515 2.28 -0.66 -30.92
CA PRO A 515 2.19 0.60 -31.66
C PRO A 515 2.53 0.39 -33.14
N ASP A 516 1.86 1.14 -34.01
CA ASP A 516 2.04 1.09 -35.47
C ASP A 516 3.42 1.65 -35.89
N SER A 517 4.48 0.86 -35.71
CA SER A 517 5.80 1.13 -36.28
C SER A 517 6.49 -0.15 -36.76
N PRO A 518 7.23 -0.12 -37.89
CA PRO A 518 7.98 -1.28 -38.39
C PRO A 518 8.98 -1.86 -37.39
N SER A 519 9.61 -1.00 -36.59
CA SER A 519 10.58 -1.40 -35.57
C SER A 519 9.89 -2.04 -34.34
N SER A 520 8.63 -1.67 -34.07
CA SER A 520 7.81 -2.23 -32.99
C SER A 520 7.44 -3.69 -33.23
N MET A 521 7.24 -4.10 -34.50
CA MET A 521 6.86 -5.47 -34.85
C MET A 521 7.95 -6.51 -34.56
N ARG A 522 9.23 -6.12 -34.48
CA ARG A 522 10.32 -7.06 -34.21
C ARG A 522 10.35 -7.50 -32.74
N VAL A 523 10.17 -6.55 -31.81
CA VAL A 523 10.24 -6.79 -30.35
C VAL A 523 8.91 -7.26 -29.74
N TRP A 524 7.80 -7.05 -30.43
CA TRP A 524 6.48 -7.44 -29.94
C TRP A 524 6.32 -8.95 -29.66
N PRO A 525 6.75 -9.88 -30.54
CA PRO A 525 6.70 -11.31 -30.25
C PRO A 525 7.50 -11.70 -29.00
N LEU A 526 8.62 -11.00 -28.74
CA LEU A 526 9.39 -11.19 -27.52
C LEU A 526 8.55 -10.79 -26.30
N LEU A 527 7.97 -9.59 -26.27
CA LEU A 527 7.09 -9.17 -25.17
C LEU A 527 5.90 -10.12 -24.94
N MET A 528 5.28 -10.63 -26.01
CA MET A 528 4.22 -11.65 -25.90
C MET A 528 4.70 -12.94 -25.23
N ALA A 529 5.94 -13.38 -25.50
CA ALA A 529 6.53 -14.55 -24.85
C ALA A 529 6.80 -14.32 -23.35
N LEU A 530 7.10 -13.07 -22.96
CA LEU A 530 7.30 -12.69 -21.55
C LEU A 530 5.97 -12.66 -20.77
N TRP A 531 4.84 -12.44 -21.44
CA TRP A 531 3.50 -12.34 -20.81
C TRP A 531 2.67 -13.62 -20.84
N LYS A 532 3.29 -14.77 -21.10
CA LYS A 532 2.61 -16.07 -21.02
C LYS A 532 2.04 -16.31 -19.62
N THR A 533 0.80 -16.80 -19.54
CA THR A 533 0.15 -17.08 -18.26
C THR A 533 0.89 -18.18 -17.49
N ASP A 534 1.28 -19.26 -18.17
CA ASP A 534 2.12 -20.30 -17.58
C ASP A 534 3.56 -19.79 -17.42
N PRO A 535 4.09 -19.70 -16.17
CA PRO A 535 5.45 -19.22 -15.93
C PRO A 535 6.53 -20.11 -16.56
N THR A 536 6.25 -21.39 -16.84
CA THR A 536 7.20 -22.31 -17.47
C THR A 536 7.38 -22.08 -18.97
N GLU A 537 6.40 -21.42 -19.61
CA GLU A 537 6.48 -21.03 -21.03
C GLU A 537 7.30 -19.74 -21.25
N ARG A 538 7.63 -19.01 -20.17
CA ARG A 538 8.39 -17.77 -20.27
C ARG A 538 9.89 -18.06 -20.43
N PRO A 539 10.59 -17.39 -21.37
CA PRO A 539 12.02 -17.59 -21.56
C PRO A 539 12.81 -17.07 -20.33
N PRO A 540 13.88 -17.75 -19.90
CA PRO A 540 14.78 -17.21 -18.88
C PRO A 540 15.38 -15.87 -19.31
N ALA A 541 15.66 -14.96 -18.36
CA ALA A 541 16.21 -13.63 -18.64
C ALA A 541 17.45 -13.65 -19.55
N LYS A 542 18.32 -14.66 -19.40
CA LYS A 542 19.52 -14.83 -20.24
C LYS A 542 19.16 -15.09 -21.71
N THR A 543 18.11 -15.88 -21.96
CA THR A 543 17.61 -16.15 -23.31
C THR A 543 17.03 -14.90 -23.95
N ILE A 544 16.34 -14.06 -23.17
CA ILE A 544 15.79 -12.77 -23.63
C ILE A 544 16.93 -11.86 -24.10
N LEU A 545 18.02 -11.79 -23.33
CA LEU A 545 19.21 -11.00 -23.70
C LEU A 545 19.82 -11.48 -25.03
N THR A 546 20.02 -12.79 -25.19
CA THR A 546 20.54 -13.35 -26.45
C THR A 546 19.61 -13.09 -27.64
N MET A 547 18.29 -13.19 -27.44
CA MET A 547 17.31 -12.86 -28.48
C MET A 547 17.40 -11.38 -28.88
N LEU A 548 17.52 -10.47 -27.91
CA LEU A 548 17.62 -9.04 -28.17
C LEU A 548 18.90 -8.68 -28.94
N GLU A 549 20.04 -9.28 -28.59
CA GLU A 549 21.33 -9.06 -29.28
C GLU A 549 21.33 -9.58 -30.73
N ALA A 550 20.66 -10.71 -30.96
CA ALA A 550 20.47 -11.25 -32.31
C ALA A 550 19.58 -10.33 -33.19
N MET A 551 18.71 -9.52 -32.58
CA MET A 551 17.84 -8.58 -33.29
C MET A 551 18.53 -7.25 -33.60
N SER A 552 19.49 -6.82 -32.78
CA SER A 552 20.32 -5.61 -33.02
C SER A 552 21.42 -5.81 -34.07
N SER A 553 21.70 -7.07 -34.44
CA SER A 553 22.73 -7.43 -35.44
C SER A 553 22.17 -7.64 -36.87
N MET A 554 20.87 -7.36 -37.08
CA MET A 554 20.16 -7.42 -38.37
C MET A 554 19.51 -6.10 -38.75
#